data_AF-A0A2D1ITP6-F1
#
_entry.id   AF-A0A2D1ITP6-F1
#
_cell.length_a   1.000
_cell.length_b   1.000
_cell.length_c   1.000
_cell.angle_alpha   90.00
_cell.angle_beta   90.00
_cell.angle_gamma   90.00
#
_symmetry.space_group_name_H-M   'P 1'
#
loop_
_entity.id
_entity.type
_entity.pdbx_description
1 polymer ?
#
loop_
_entity_poly.entity_id
_entity_poly.type
_entity_poly.pdbx_seq_one_letter_code
_entity_poly.pdbx_strand_id
1 'polypeptide(L)'
;MIYEDDYDDDRPVKRISANKAQQTQFGSKILKQAQQYLEDISAQEHAFLIKTLEQLANEEAYFQTLSNELNQPVGAKVANDALNLLHFWQAIHQFEDVKSFNLLDVINGEDFQRDLLSAFDQLEINDQEERRKVLLESLKLYKLGFYTGCIPMLYAQLEGLLTEVLLKHGFLKQQGNKFVDVHKIVPGLKGSEIKSLWHKSKIACELNPYFAELAAYKMDTSSTVTMTRHNILHGTDVSHFHQGRSFVLFIWLFSAIGFISTLRA
;
A
#
# COMPACT_ATOMS: atom_id res chain seq x y z
N MET A 1 -33.03 41.13 -14.76
CA MET A 1 -32.36 40.46 -15.88
C MET A 1 -31.56 39.32 -15.31
N ILE A 2 -32.01 38.10 -15.52
CA ILE A 2 -31.29 36.88 -15.15
C ILE A 2 -30.40 36.58 -16.35
N TYR A 3 -29.08 36.50 -16.14
CA TYR A 3 -28.16 35.98 -17.14
C TYR A 3 -28.06 34.48 -16.91
N GLU A 4 -28.74 33.72 -17.75
CA GLU A 4 -28.51 32.29 -17.96
C GLU A 4 -27.20 32.18 -18.76
N ASP A 5 -26.12 31.76 -18.10
CA ASP A 5 -24.93 31.25 -18.78
C ASP A 5 -25.12 29.74 -18.98
N ASP A 6 -25.66 29.38 -20.15
CA ASP A 6 -25.63 28.04 -20.72
C ASP A 6 -24.18 27.60 -20.92
N TYR A 7 -23.63 26.84 -19.97
CA TYR A 7 -22.36 26.14 -20.14
C TYR A 7 -22.62 24.72 -20.64
N ASP A 8 -22.42 24.55 -21.94
CA ASP A 8 -22.53 23.35 -22.76
C ASP A 8 -21.65 22.19 -22.20
N ASP A 9 -22.29 21.12 -21.71
CA ASP A 9 -21.70 20.03 -20.90
C ASP A 9 -21.50 18.72 -21.69
N ASP A 10 -21.26 18.79 -23.01
CA ASP A 10 -21.09 17.62 -23.87
C ASP A 10 -19.66 17.49 -24.43
N ARG A 11 -18.68 17.29 -23.54
CA ARG A 11 -17.37 16.76 -23.97
C ARG A 11 -17.26 15.28 -23.62
N PRO A 12 -17.09 14.37 -24.61
CA PRO A 12 -16.98 12.95 -24.33
C PRO A 12 -15.73 12.65 -23.50
N VAL A 13 -15.94 11.98 -22.36
CA VAL A 13 -14.89 11.46 -21.48
C VAL A 13 -14.00 10.50 -22.28
N LYS A 14 -12.79 10.94 -22.62
CA LYS A 14 -11.82 10.11 -23.34
C LYS A 14 -11.17 9.13 -22.34
N ARG A 15 -11.79 7.97 -22.14
CA ARG A 15 -11.18 6.86 -21.39
C ARG A 15 -9.90 6.43 -22.11
N ILE A 16 -8.75 6.64 -21.47
CA ILE A 16 -7.46 6.18 -21.99
C ILE A 16 -7.46 4.66 -21.85
N SER A 17 -7.39 3.96 -22.99
CA SER A 17 -7.31 2.50 -23.01
C SER A 17 -5.95 2.07 -22.45
N ALA A 18 -5.94 1.47 -21.27
CA ALA A 18 -4.76 0.82 -20.73
C ALA A 18 -4.33 -0.33 -21.66
N ASN A 19 -3.12 -0.24 -22.23
CA ASN A 19 -2.50 -1.29 -23.03
C ASN A 19 -2.21 -2.51 -22.14
N LYS A 20 -3.00 -3.58 -22.31
CA LYS A 20 -2.97 -4.82 -21.48
C LYS A 20 -1.77 -5.75 -21.71
N ALA A 21 -0.88 -5.48 -22.67
CA ALA A 21 -0.02 -6.54 -23.21
C ALA A 21 1.42 -6.64 -22.66
N GLN A 22 1.91 -5.74 -21.79
CA GLN A 22 3.32 -5.77 -21.32
C GLN A 22 3.55 -5.31 -19.85
N GLN A 23 2.56 -5.45 -18.96
CA GLN A 23 2.56 -4.87 -17.60
C GLN A 23 3.18 -5.75 -16.49
N THR A 24 3.93 -6.82 -16.81
CA THR A 24 4.27 -7.84 -15.81
C THR A 24 5.77 -8.06 -15.73
N GLN A 25 6.37 -7.86 -14.55
CA GLN A 25 7.55 -8.66 -14.21
C GLN A 25 7.86 -8.75 -12.72
N PHE A 26 7.80 -7.67 -11.93
CA PHE A 26 8.19 -7.75 -10.52
C PHE A 26 7.01 -8.11 -9.58
N GLY A 27 6.08 -7.19 -9.34
CA GLY A 27 4.94 -7.43 -8.43
C GLY A 27 4.07 -8.62 -8.83
N SER A 28 3.80 -8.78 -10.13
CA SER A 28 3.00 -9.92 -10.63
C SER A 28 3.68 -11.28 -10.43
N LYS A 29 5.02 -11.33 -10.40
CA LYS A 29 5.76 -12.57 -10.19
C LYS A 29 5.73 -12.97 -8.71
N ILE A 30 5.98 -12.01 -7.82
CA ILE A 30 5.89 -12.20 -6.37
C ILE A 30 4.51 -12.73 -5.98
N LEU A 31 3.44 -12.07 -6.45
CA LEU A 31 2.07 -12.50 -6.14
C LEU A 31 1.77 -13.92 -6.64
N LYS A 32 2.23 -14.28 -7.85
CA LYS A 32 2.06 -15.64 -8.38
C LYS A 32 2.85 -16.69 -7.59
N GLN A 33 4.09 -16.37 -7.20
CA GLN A 33 4.92 -17.27 -6.40
C GLN A 33 4.35 -17.46 -5.01
N ALA A 34 3.88 -16.39 -4.37
CA ALA A 34 3.18 -16.46 -3.09
C ALA A 34 1.89 -17.28 -3.18
N GLN A 35 1.08 -17.08 -4.23
CA GLN A 35 -0.13 -17.87 -4.45
C GLN A 35 0.20 -19.36 -4.61
N GLN A 36 1.21 -19.70 -5.44
CA GLN A 36 1.64 -21.09 -5.60
C GLN A 36 2.13 -21.68 -4.27
N TYR A 37 2.92 -20.92 -3.51
CA TYR A 37 3.39 -21.36 -2.21
C TYR A 37 2.23 -21.54 -1.21
N LEU A 38 1.17 -20.72 -1.25
CA LEU A 38 -0.04 -20.94 -0.44
C LEU A 38 -0.75 -22.25 -0.79
N GLU A 39 -0.66 -22.70 -2.04
CA GLU A 39 -1.25 -23.97 -2.49
C GLU A 39 -0.38 -25.17 -2.09
N ASP A 40 0.94 -24.98 -2.03
CA ASP A 40 1.92 -26.04 -1.76
C ASP A 40 2.33 -26.14 -0.28
N ILE A 41 2.02 -25.13 0.54
CA ILE A 41 2.39 -25.08 1.96
C ILE A 41 1.85 -26.29 2.72
N SER A 42 2.66 -26.87 3.59
CA SER A 42 2.21 -28.01 4.41
C SER A 42 1.10 -27.59 5.36
N ALA A 43 0.16 -28.50 5.65
CA ALA A 43 -0.93 -28.21 6.59
C ALA A 43 -0.43 -27.79 7.99
N GLN A 44 0.69 -28.34 8.44
CA GLN A 44 1.31 -27.97 9.72
C GLN A 44 1.84 -26.54 9.69
N GLU A 45 2.52 -26.15 8.61
CA GLU A 45 3.09 -24.82 8.46
C GLU A 45 2.00 -23.77 8.24
N HIS A 46 0.97 -24.09 7.46
CA HIS A 46 -0.20 -23.22 7.30
C HIS A 46 -0.92 -22.98 8.64
N ALA A 47 -1.13 -24.04 9.44
CA ALA A 47 -1.69 -23.89 10.78
C ALA A 47 -0.80 -23.01 11.69
N PHE A 48 0.53 -23.10 11.53
CA PHE A 48 1.47 -22.26 12.27
C PHE A 48 1.40 -20.79 11.83
N LEU A 49 1.31 -20.52 10.52
CA LEU A 49 1.08 -19.20 9.94
C LEU A 49 -0.19 -18.56 10.51
N ILE A 50 -1.33 -19.24 10.39
CA ILE A 50 -2.63 -18.73 10.86
C ILE A 50 -2.57 -18.42 12.36
N LYS A 51 -2.05 -19.35 13.17
CA LYS A 51 -1.90 -19.14 14.62
C LYS A 51 -0.98 -17.96 14.95
N THR A 52 0.10 -17.77 14.21
CA THR A 52 1.02 -16.65 14.40
C THR A 52 0.32 -15.33 14.15
N LEU A 53 -0.44 -15.22 13.06
CA LEU A 53 -1.19 -14.00 12.71
C LEU A 53 -2.30 -13.71 13.73
N GLU A 54 -3.02 -14.72 14.19
CA GLU A 54 -4.04 -14.57 15.25
C GLU A 54 -3.43 -14.11 16.58
N GLN A 55 -2.22 -14.57 16.92
CA GLN A 55 -1.51 -14.08 18.12
C GLN A 55 -1.09 -12.62 17.96
N LEU A 56 -0.54 -12.25 16.81
CA LEU A 56 -0.15 -10.87 16.50
C LEU A 56 -1.35 -9.92 16.42
N ALA A 57 -2.56 -10.43 16.16
CA ALA A 57 -3.79 -9.64 16.15
C ALA A 57 -4.11 -8.98 17.51
N ASN A 58 -3.54 -9.49 18.60
CA ASN A 58 -3.63 -8.86 19.92
C ASN A 58 -2.84 -7.54 20.00
N GLU A 59 -1.81 -7.37 19.16
CA GLU A 59 -1.01 -6.15 19.06
C GLU A 59 -1.54 -5.24 17.95
N GLU A 60 -1.83 -5.79 16.78
CA GLU A 60 -2.36 -5.06 15.62
C GLU A 60 -3.53 -5.80 14.98
N ALA A 61 -4.75 -5.27 15.11
CA ALA A 61 -5.97 -5.91 14.64
C ALA A 61 -5.94 -6.30 13.14
N TYR A 62 -5.15 -5.59 12.32
CA TYR A 62 -5.03 -5.91 10.90
C TYR A 62 -4.47 -7.32 10.62
N PHE A 63 -3.72 -7.93 11.55
CA PHE A 63 -3.28 -9.32 11.39
C PHE A 63 -4.44 -10.31 11.36
N GLN A 64 -5.59 -10.00 11.97
CA GLN A 64 -6.79 -10.82 11.83
C GLN A 64 -7.31 -10.82 10.38
N THR A 65 -7.27 -9.66 9.72
CA THR A 65 -7.63 -9.56 8.30
C THR A 65 -6.72 -10.43 7.45
N LEU A 66 -5.40 -10.34 7.67
CA LEU A 66 -4.41 -11.16 6.95
C LEU A 66 -4.61 -12.66 7.19
N SER A 67 -4.89 -13.06 8.43
CA SER A 67 -5.20 -14.45 8.79
C SER A 67 -6.43 -14.95 8.04
N ASN A 68 -7.52 -14.18 8.04
CA ASN A 68 -8.75 -14.55 7.34
C ASN A 68 -8.53 -14.67 5.83
N GLU A 69 -7.73 -13.79 5.23
CA GLU A 69 -7.40 -13.82 3.80
C GLU A 69 -6.60 -15.08 3.42
N LEU A 70 -5.66 -15.50 4.26
CA LEU A 70 -4.81 -16.67 4.02
C LEU A 70 -5.46 -18.00 4.40
N ASN A 71 -6.59 -17.96 5.11
CA ASN A 71 -7.36 -19.13 5.52
C ASN A 71 -8.64 -19.34 4.69
N GLN A 72 -8.72 -18.73 3.51
CA GLN A 72 -9.84 -18.92 2.61
C GLN A 72 -9.81 -20.31 1.93
N PRO A 73 -10.95 -20.80 1.41
CA PRO A 73 -10.98 -22.04 0.62
C PRO A 73 -10.04 -21.99 -0.58
N VAL A 74 -9.50 -23.16 -0.97
CA VAL A 74 -8.64 -23.30 -2.15
C VAL A 74 -9.33 -22.74 -3.40
N GLY A 75 -8.60 -21.93 -4.16
CA GLY A 75 -9.08 -21.27 -5.37
C GLY A 75 -9.82 -19.94 -5.14
N ALA A 76 -10.01 -19.52 -3.88
CA ALA A 76 -10.51 -18.18 -3.59
C ALA A 76 -9.49 -17.10 -3.96
N LYS A 77 -9.97 -15.90 -4.30
CA LYS A 77 -9.09 -14.75 -4.57
C LYS A 77 -8.57 -14.20 -3.24
N VAL A 78 -7.27 -14.34 -3.02
CA VAL A 78 -6.56 -13.80 -1.84
C VAL A 78 -6.17 -12.34 -2.08
N ALA A 79 -6.28 -11.50 -1.05
CA ALA A 79 -5.83 -10.12 -1.11
C ALA A 79 -4.31 -9.99 -1.38
N ASN A 80 -3.92 -8.98 -2.16
CA ASN A 80 -2.53 -8.81 -2.59
C ASN A 80 -1.56 -8.56 -1.42
N ASP A 81 -1.98 -7.87 -0.37
CA ASP A 81 -1.16 -7.62 0.81
C ASP A 81 -0.96 -8.87 1.66
N ALA A 82 -1.95 -9.76 1.72
CA ALA A 82 -1.81 -11.09 2.30
C ALA A 82 -0.79 -11.96 1.52
N LEU A 83 -0.85 -11.92 0.18
CA LEU A 83 0.16 -12.60 -0.66
C LEU A 83 1.55 -11.99 -0.52
N ASN A 84 1.68 -10.67 -0.38
CA ASN A 84 2.97 -10.03 -0.12
C ASN A 84 3.52 -10.39 1.27
N LEU A 85 2.67 -10.52 2.30
CA LEU A 85 3.10 -11.08 3.59
C LEU A 85 3.62 -12.49 3.41
N LEU A 86 2.92 -13.31 2.62
CA LEU A 86 3.28 -14.71 2.42
C LEU A 86 4.60 -14.87 1.64
N HIS A 87 4.93 -13.95 0.73
CA HIS A 87 6.26 -13.86 0.13
C HIS A 87 7.37 -13.78 1.18
N PHE A 88 7.17 -12.95 2.22
CA PHE A 88 8.14 -12.77 3.29
C PHE A 88 8.06 -13.84 4.39
N TRP A 89 6.89 -14.47 4.57
CA TRP A 89 6.73 -15.60 5.48
C TRP A 89 7.68 -16.76 5.17
N GLN A 90 8.00 -16.99 3.90
CA GLN A 90 8.93 -18.05 3.44
C GLN A 90 10.33 -17.95 4.08
N ALA A 91 10.70 -16.81 4.68
CA ALA A 91 11.91 -16.69 5.49
C ALA A 91 11.95 -17.72 6.65
N ILE A 92 10.80 -18.26 7.08
CA ILE A 92 10.72 -19.34 8.07
C ILE A 92 11.56 -20.57 7.69
N HIS A 93 11.76 -20.85 6.39
CA HIS A 93 12.56 -21.99 5.92
C HIS A 93 14.07 -21.80 6.13
N GLN A 94 14.51 -20.61 6.51
CA GLN A 94 15.90 -20.34 6.89
C GLN A 94 16.21 -20.76 8.33
N PHE A 95 15.20 -21.18 9.11
CA PHE A 95 15.32 -21.52 10.52
C PHE A 95 15.18 -23.04 10.72
N GLU A 96 16.17 -23.66 11.37
CA GLU A 96 16.08 -25.08 11.76
C GLU A 96 15.01 -25.30 12.85
N ASP A 97 14.92 -24.36 13.80
CA ASP A 97 13.85 -24.31 14.80
C ASP A 97 12.86 -23.20 14.49
N VAL A 98 11.66 -23.57 14.04
CA VAL A 98 10.54 -22.65 13.77
C VAL A 98 10.14 -21.80 14.97
N LYS A 99 10.47 -22.18 16.21
CA LYS A 99 10.24 -21.34 17.40
C LYS A 99 11.17 -20.13 17.47
N SER A 100 12.30 -20.18 16.76
CA SER A 100 13.25 -19.06 16.67
C SER A 100 12.85 -18.06 15.58
N PHE A 101 11.86 -18.39 14.75
CA PHE A 101 11.34 -17.49 13.73
C PHE A 101 10.39 -16.46 14.35
N ASN A 102 10.64 -15.19 14.07
CA ASN A 102 9.74 -14.09 14.39
C ASN A 102 9.36 -13.35 13.10
N LEU A 103 8.08 -13.38 12.76
CA LEU A 103 7.56 -12.72 11.57
C LEU A 103 7.87 -11.21 11.57
N LEU A 104 7.77 -10.54 12.72
CA LEU A 104 8.00 -9.11 12.80
C LEU A 104 9.48 -8.75 12.51
N ASP A 105 10.42 -9.65 12.78
CA ASP A 105 11.83 -9.41 12.53
C ASP A 105 12.21 -9.52 11.05
N VAL A 106 11.31 -10.01 10.18
CA VAL A 106 11.57 -10.15 8.74
C VAL A 106 11.88 -8.80 8.08
N ILE A 107 11.30 -7.69 8.55
CA ILE A 107 11.60 -6.34 8.05
C ILE A 107 13.08 -5.97 8.22
N ASN A 108 13.73 -6.51 9.27
CA ASN A 108 15.14 -6.28 9.54
C ASN A 108 16.06 -7.16 8.67
N GLY A 109 15.52 -8.19 8.02
CA GLY A 109 16.25 -9.11 7.17
C GLY A 109 16.75 -8.48 5.87
N GLU A 110 17.87 -8.98 5.36
CA GLU A 110 18.47 -8.50 4.11
C GLU A 110 17.55 -8.75 2.91
N ASP A 111 16.81 -9.87 2.90
CA ASP A 111 15.89 -10.22 1.83
C ASP A 111 14.76 -9.20 1.68
N PHE A 112 14.12 -8.80 2.79
CA PHE A 112 13.07 -7.79 2.77
C PHE A 112 13.59 -6.45 2.24
N GLN A 113 14.72 -5.98 2.77
CA GLN A 113 15.28 -4.69 2.39
C GLN A 113 15.73 -4.67 0.92
N ARG A 114 16.36 -5.76 0.44
CA ARG A 114 16.77 -5.90 -0.94
C ARG A 114 15.56 -5.86 -1.87
N ASP A 115 14.51 -6.62 -1.57
CA ASP A 115 13.32 -6.70 -2.42
C ASP A 115 12.58 -5.36 -2.45
N LEU A 116 12.41 -4.71 -1.29
CA LEU A 116 11.79 -3.39 -1.18
C LEU A 116 12.56 -2.33 -1.99
N LEU A 117 13.89 -2.26 -1.80
CA LEU A 117 14.72 -1.26 -2.47
C LEU A 117 14.81 -1.53 -3.97
N SER A 118 14.93 -2.80 -4.39
CA SER A 118 14.92 -3.18 -5.81
C SER A 118 13.60 -2.80 -6.51
N ALA A 119 12.46 -2.99 -5.83
CA ALA A 119 11.18 -2.55 -6.34
C ALA A 119 11.07 -1.02 -6.40
N PHE A 120 11.61 -0.33 -5.39
CA PHE A 120 11.62 1.13 -5.32
C PHE A 120 12.52 1.76 -6.39
N ASP A 121 13.68 1.17 -6.64
CA ASP A 121 14.65 1.66 -7.62
C ASP A 121 14.10 1.55 -9.06
N GLN A 122 13.08 0.73 -9.29
CA GLN A 122 12.34 0.65 -10.56
C GLN A 122 11.27 1.73 -10.74
N LEU A 123 10.98 2.53 -9.70
CA LEU A 123 9.99 3.60 -9.79
C LEU A 123 10.55 4.78 -10.59
N GLU A 124 9.78 5.24 -11.57
CA GLU A 124 10.09 6.47 -12.28
C GLU A 124 9.42 7.69 -11.61
N ILE A 125 10.01 8.15 -10.51
CA ILE A 125 9.53 9.26 -9.67
C ILE A 125 10.61 10.34 -9.47
N ASN A 126 10.19 11.56 -9.13
CA ASN A 126 11.13 12.62 -8.76
C ASN A 126 11.77 12.36 -7.38
N ASP A 127 12.94 12.97 -7.16
CA ASP A 127 13.70 12.92 -5.90
C ASP A 127 13.95 11.49 -5.39
N GLN A 128 14.24 10.56 -6.31
CA GLN A 128 14.36 9.14 -6.01
C GLN A 128 15.46 8.88 -4.97
N GLU A 129 16.61 9.55 -5.06
CA GLU A 129 17.71 9.39 -4.11
C GLU A 129 17.33 9.84 -2.69
N GLU A 130 16.67 11.00 -2.56
CA GLU A 130 16.20 11.56 -1.30
C GLU A 130 15.13 10.67 -0.67
N ARG A 131 14.15 10.23 -1.46
CA ARG A 131 13.10 9.31 -1.00
C ARG A 131 13.69 7.96 -0.58
N ARG A 132 14.71 7.47 -1.30
CA ARG A 132 15.44 6.25 -0.92
C ARG A 132 16.13 6.39 0.43
N LYS A 133 16.75 7.54 0.74
CA LYS A 133 17.33 7.82 2.06
C LYS A 133 16.25 7.76 3.15
N VAL A 134 15.09 8.35 2.91
CA VAL A 134 13.96 8.30 3.86
C VAL A 134 13.48 6.85 4.10
N LEU A 135 13.44 6.00 3.07
CA LEU A 135 13.11 4.58 3.25
C LEU A 135 14.15 3.84 4.10
N LEU A 136 15.44 4.07 3.85
CA LEU A 136 16.51 3.49 4.65
C LEU A 136 16.47 3.95 6.12
N GLU A 137 16.18 5.23 6.35
CA GLU A 137 15.99 5.76 7.70
C GLU A 137 14.77 5.14 8.37
N SER A 138 13.68 4.91 7.64
CA SER A 138 12.48 4.24 8.16
C SER A 138 12.78 2.80 8.60
N LEU A 139 13.56 2.05 7.80
CA LEU A 139 14.03 0.70 8.16
C LEU A 139 14.93 0.74 9.41
N LYS A 140 15.80 1.75 9.52
CA LYS A 140 16.63 1.94 10.72
C LYS A 140 15.79 2.25 11.97
N LEU A 141 14.77 3.09 11.85
CA LEU A 141 13.84 3.39 12.95
C LEU A 141 13.12 2.12 13.41
N TYR A 142 12.68 1.28 12.48
CA TYR A 142 12.07 -0.02 12.78
C TYR A 142 13.03 -0.92 13.58
N LYS A 143 14.26 -1.07 13.09
CA LYS A 143 15.31 -1.88 13.73
C LYS A 143 15.66 -1.40 15.15
N LEU A 144 15.59 -0.09 15.39
CA LEU A 144 15.89 0.52 16.69
C LEU A 144 14.68 0.57 17.63
N GLY A 145 13.49 0.12 17.21
CA GLY A 145 12.27 0.17 18.00
C GLY A 145 11.63 1.57 18.08
N PHE A 146 12.03 2.51 17.22
CA PHE A 146 11.50 3.88 17.19
C PHE A 146 10.24 3.99 16.31
N TYR A 147 9.20 3.25 16.69
CA TYR A 147 7.94 3.15 15.94
C TYR A 147 7.18 4.48 15.84
N THR A 148 7.29 5.34 16.84
CA THR A 148 6.72 6.70 16.85
C THR A 148 7.24 7.58 15.70
N GLY A 149 8.49 7.36 15.27
CA GLY A 149 9.05 8.02 14.09
C GLY A 149 8.79 7.24 12.80
N CYS A 150 8.82 5.90 12.88
CA CYS A 150 8.64 5.02 11.73
C CYS A 150 7.25 5.15 11.09
N ILE A 151 6.18 5.10 11.91
CA ILE A 151 4.80 5.06 11.44
C ILE A 151 4.39 6.31 10.66
N PRO A 152 4.60 7.54 11.18
CA PRO A 152 4.28 8.75 10.42
C PRO A 152 5.06 8.82 9.10
N MET A 153 6.31 8.37 9.09
CA MET A 153 7.14 8.36 7.90
C MET A 153 6.58 7.42 6.83
N LEU A 154 6.18 6.20 7.21
CA LEU A 154 5.59 5.23 6.27
C LEU A 154 4.26 5.72 5.69
N TYR A 155 3.39 6.32 6.50
CA TYR A 155 2.16 6.95 6.00
C TYR A 155 2.45 8.10 5.03
N ALA A 156 3.47 8.91 5.30
CA ALA A 156 3.88 9.98 4.41
C ALA A 156 4.42 9.43 3.07
N GLN A 157 5.19 8.34 3.09
CA GLN A 157 5.68 7.71 1.86
C GLN A 157 4.54 7.12 1.03
N LEU A 158 3.59 6.41 1.65
CA LEU A 158 2.41 5.86 0.96
C LEU A 158 1.61 6.96 0.23
N GLU A 159 1.26 8.04 0.93
CA GLU A 159 0.51 9.14 0.32
C GLU A 159 1.34 9.93 -0.70
N GLY A 160 2.61 10.17 -0.39
CA GLY A 160 3.53 10.92 -1.24
C GLY A 160 3.80 10.22 -2.58
N LEU A 161 3.98 8.90 -2.57
CA LEU A 161 4.15 8.10 -3.78
C LEU A 161 2.91 8.13 -4.66
N LEU A 162 1.72 7.94 -4.07
CA LEU A 162 0.47 8.01 -4.82
C LEU A 162 0.27 9.39 -5.46
N THR A 163 0.57 10.45 -4.72
CA THR A 163 0.47 11.83 -5.22
C THR A 163 1.38 12.04 -6.43
N GLU A 164 2.63 11.59 -6.35
CA GLU A 164 3.63 11.70 -7.42
C GLU A 164 3.18 10.98 -8.69
N VAL A 165 2.70 9.73 -8.54
CA VAL A 165 2.22 8.91 -9.66
C VAL A 165 1.05 9.59 -10.36
N LEU A 166 0.09 10.14 -9.61
CA LEU A 166 -1.07 10.80 -10.19
C LEU A 166 -0.72 12.13 -10.87
N LEU A 167 0.26 12.89 -10.35
CA LEU A 167 0.81 14.07 -11.03
C LEU A 167 1.45 13.69 -12.36
N LYS A 168 2.32 12.69 -12.34
CA LYS A 168 3.06 12.23 -13.52
C LYS A 168 2.13 11.76 -14.65
N HIS A 169 1.06 11.05 -14.31
CA HIS A 169 0.09 10.56 -15.29
C HIS A 169 -0.99 11.60 -15.65
N GLY A 170 -0.86 12.84 -15.18
CA GLY A 170 -1.75 13.96 -15.56
C GLY A 170 -3.13 13.96 -14.89
N PHE A 171 -3.37 13.09 -13.90
CA PHE A 171 -4.62 13.04 -13.15
C PHE A 171 -4.73 14.13 -12.10
N LEU A 172 -3.58 14.54 -11.54
CA LEU A 172 -3.48 15.68 -10.64
C LEU A 172 -2.71 16.81 -11.29
N LYS A 173 -3.07 18.03 -10.89
CA LYS A 173 -2.29 19.23 -11.17
C LYS A 173 -2.06 20.01 -9.88
N GLN A 174 -0.84 20.46 -9.64
CA GLN A 174 -0.53 21.37 -8.54
C GLN A 174 -0.92 22.80 -8.92
N GLN A 175 -1.65 23.48 -8.03
CA GLN A 175 -2.01 24.89 -8.14
C GLN A 175 -1.70 25.58 -6.80
N GLY A 176 -0.54 26.24 -6.73
CA GLY A 176 -0.03 26.77 -5.47
C GLY A 176 0.22 25.65 -4.45
N ASN A 177 -0.46 25.73 -3.29
CA ASN A 177 -0.39 24.73 -2.22
C ASN A 177 -1.47 23.64 -2.32
N LYS A 178 -2.23 23.58 -3.41
CA LYS A 178 -3.34 22.64 -3.61
C LYS A 178 -3.08 21.69 -4.76
N PHE A 179 -3.69 20.51 -4.68
CA PHE A 179 -3.82 19.61 -5.83
C PHE A 179 -5.25 19.66 -6.34
N VAL A 180 -5.42 19.66 -7.66
CA VAL A 180 -6.73 19.61 -8.31
C VAL A 180 -6.89 18.33 -9.13
N ASP A 181 -8.08 17.74 -9.05
CA ASP A 181 -8.54 16.67 -9.94
C ASP A 181 -8.73 17.25 -11.35
N VAL A 182 -7.84 16.88 -12.27
CA VAL A 182 -7.85 17.39 -13.65
C VAL A 182 -9.08 16.91 -14.42
N HIS A 183 -9.57 15.71 -14.09
CA HIS A 183 -10.65 15.04 -14.82
C HIS A 183 -12.00 15.10 -14.09
N LYS A 184 -12.06 15.73 -12.91
CA LYS A 184 -13.26 15.82 -12.06
C LYS A 184 -13.86 14.44 -11.74
N ILE A 185 -13.01 13.43 -11.56
CA ILE A 185 -13.39 12.05 -11.24
C ILE A 185 -14.11 11.99 -9.89
N VAL A 186 -13.67 12.79 -8.91
CA VAL A 186 -14.36 12.89 -7.63
C VAL A 186 -15.49 13.93 -7.73
N PRO A 187 -16.77 13.51 -7.61
CA PRO A 187 -17.90 14.43 -7.68
C PRO A 187 -18.00 15.31 -6.42
N GLY A 188 -18.55 16.52 -6.57
CA GLY A 188 -18.87 17.41 -5.45
C GLY A 188 -17.68 18.21 -4.88
N LEU A 189 -16.49 18.11 -5.48
CA LEU A 189 -15.33 18.90 -5.06
C LEU A 189 -15.44 20.35 -5.55
N LYS A 190 -15.53 21.31 -4.62
CA LYS A 190 -15.44 22.74 -4.95
C LYS A 190 -14.08 23.04 -5.59
N GLY A 191 -14.09 23.51 -6.83
CA GLY A 191 -12.87 23.80 -7.60
C GLY A 191 -11.99 22.57 -7.86
N SER A 192 -12.57 21.37 -7.80
CA SER A 192 -11.83 20.09 -7.97
C SER A 192 -10.70 19.88 -6.97
N GLU A 193 -10.72 20.55 -5.81
CA GLU A 193 -9.63 20.50 -4.82
C GLU A 193 -9.54 19.14 -4.10
N ILE A 194 -8.37 18.51 -4.16
CA ILE A 194 -8.03 17.27 -3.47
C ILE A 194 -7.62 17.56 -2.03
N LYS A 195 -8.33 16.98 -1.07
CA LYS A 195 -8.10 17.23 0.37
C LYS A 195 -7.63 16.03 1.19
N SER A 196 -7.62 14.83 0.61
CA SER A 196 -7.37 13.61 1.36
C SER A 196 -6.80 12.52 0.48
N LEU A 197 -6.20 11.51 1.13
CA LEU A 197 -5.73 10.30 0.48
C LEU A 197 -6.88 9.50 -0.14
N TRP A 198 -8.08 9.49 0.45
CA TRP A 198 -9.29 8.93 -0.18
C TRP A 198 -9.53 9.46 -1.61
N HIS A 199 -9.48 10.78 -1.80
CA HIS A 199 -9.68 11.39 -3.11
C HIS A 199 -8.64 10.88 -4.11
N LYS A 200 -7.36 10.83 -3.68
CA LYS A 200 -6.25 10.32 -4.49
C LYS A 200 -6.45 8.84 -4.83
N SER A 201 -6.85 8.02 -3.87
CA SER A 201 -7.14 6.60 -4.09
C SER A 201 -8.27 6.40 -5.11
N LYS A 202 -9.35 7.19 -5.01
CA LYS A 202 -10.47 7.10 -5.94
C LYS A 202 -10.05 7.45 -7.37
N ILE A 203 -9.22 8.48 -7.53
CA ILE A 203 -8.64 8.87 -8.82
C ILE A 203 -7.70 7.78 -9.34
N ALA A 204 -6.88 7.19 -8.48
CA ALA A 204 -5.94 6.14 -8.85
C ALA A 204 -6.62 4.89 -9.41
N CYS A 205 -7.86 4.60 -9.01
CA CYS A 205 -8.66 3.52 -9.60
C CYS A 205 -8.93 3.72 -11.11
N GLU A 206 -8.98 4.97 -11.58
CA GLU A 206 -9.12 5.28 -13.02
C GLU A 206 -7.81 5.06 -13.78
N LEU A 207 -6.66 5.25 -13.12
CA LEU A 207 -5.35 4.90 -13.67
C LEU A 207 -5.20 3.39 -13.75
N ASN A 208 -5.53 2.69 -12.67
CA ASN A 208 -5.55 1.25 -12.63
C ASN A 208 -6.49 0.71 -11.52
N PRO A 209 -7.48 -0.14 -11.84
CA PRO A 209 -8.42 -0.68 -10.85
C PRO A 209 -7.76 -1.41 -9.67
N TYR A 210 -6.54 -1.94 -9.83
CA TYR A 210 -5.80 -2.60 -8.75
C TYR A 210 -5.48 -1.67 -7.57
N PHE A 211 -5.46 -0.33 -7.75
CA PHE A 211 -5.35 0.59 -6.61
C PHE A 211 -6.51 0.43 -5.62
N ALA A 212 -7.69 0.02 -6.08
CA ALA A 212 -8.82 -0.31 -5.21
C ALA A 212 -8.58 -1.56 -4.38
N GLU A 213 -7.60 -2.41 -4.72
CA GLU A 213 -7.29 -3.65 -4.01
C GLU A 213 -6.26 -3.45 -2.91
N LEU A 214 -5.46 -2.36 -2.95
CA LEU A 214 -4.43 -2.06 -1.97
C LEU A 214 -5.04 -1.59 -0.64
N ALA A 215 -4.87 -2.39 0.40
CA ALA A 215 -5.30 -2.07 1.76
C ALA A 215 -4.82 -0.70 2.25
N ALA A 216 -3.58 -0.33 1.90
CA ALA A 216 -2.97 0.96 2.18
C ALA A 216 -3.85 2.17 1.80
N TYR A 217 -4.65 2.04 0.75
CA TYR A 217 -5.48 3.12 0.19
C TYR A 217 -6.98 2.93 0.46
N LYS A 218 -7.38 1.74 0.94
CA LYS A 218 -8.75 1.50 1.45
C LYS A 218 -9.02 2.17 2.79
N MET A 219 -7.96 2.61 3.49
CA MET A 219 -8.03 3.18 4.83
C MET A 219 -8.82 4.49 4.97
N ASP A 220 -9.34 5.07 3.89
CA ASP A 220 -10.15 6.30 4.01
C ASP A 220 -11.55 6.13 3.39
N THR A 221 -12.01 4.89 3.17
CA THR A 221 -13.29 4.59 2.49
C THR A 221 -14.54 4.92 3.31
N SER A 222 -14.39 5.27 4.58
CA SER A 222 -15.45 5.80 5.44
C SER A 222 -14.89 6.81 6.45
N SER A 223 -15.74 7.71 6.95
CA SER A 223 -15.38 8.75 7.92
C SER A 223 -14.71 8.23 9.20
N THR A 224 -14.86 6.95 9.52
CA THR A 224 -14.23 6.31 10.69
C THR A 224 -12.77 5.90 10.46
N VAL A 225 -12.39 5.44 9.26
CA VAL A 225 -11.00 5.02 9.01
C VAL A 225 -10.09 6.20 8.65
N THR A 226 -10.67 7.25 8.04
CA THR A 226 -10.08 8.59 7.99
C THR A 226 -9.67 9.06 9.38
N MET A 227 -10.42 8.66 10.43
CA MET A 227 -10.15 9.06 11.80
C MET A 227 -8.98 8.29 12.42
N THR A 228 -8.78 7.00 12.16
CA THR A 228 -7.65 6.24 12.75
C THR A 228 -6.30 6.75 12.27
N ARG A 229 -6.06 6.82 10.95
CA ARG A 229 -4.80 7.36 10.41
C ARG A 229 -4.58 8.80 10.87
N HIS A 230 -5.62 9.63 10.77
CA HIS A 230 -5.57 11.02 11.24
C HIS A 230 -5.21 11.10 12.72
N ASN A 231 -5.86 10.31 13.58
CA ASN A 231 -5.62 10.33 15.01
C ASN A 231 -4.21 9.86 15.37
N ILE A 232 -3.68 8.84 14.68
CA ILE A 232 -2.29 8.40 14.84
C ILE A 232 -1.35 9.54 14.47
N LEU A 233 -1.51 10.15 13.28
CA LEU A 233 -0.62 11.21 12.80
C LEU A 233 -0.71 12.49 13.63
N HIS A 234 -1.85 12.78 14.24
CA HIS A 234 -2.05 13.92 15.13
C HIS A 234 -1.79 13.59 16.62
N GLY A 235 -1.43 12.35 16.94
CA GLY A 235 -1.12 11.92 18.30
C GLY A 235 -2.32 11.86 19.25
N THR A 236 -3.55 11.88 18.72
CA THR A 236 -4.77 11.67 19.52
C THR A 236 -5.05 10.18 19.74
N ASP A 237 -4.40 9.30 18.98
CA ASP A 237 -4.34 7.86 19.23
C ASP A 237 -2.89 7.37 19.23
N VAL A 238 -2.29 7.35 20.42
CA VAL A 238 -0.89 6.92 20.63
C VAL A 238 -0.74 5.41 20.81
N SER A 239 -1.85 4.67 20.88
CA SER A 239 -1.84 3.23 21.15
C SER A 239 -1.26 2.42 19.99
N HIS A 240 -1.18 3.02 18.79
CA HIS A 240 -0.71 2.38 17.56
C HIS A 240 0.80 2.50 17.29
N PHE A 241 1.58 3.11 18.18
CA PHE A 241 3.03 3.26 17.98
C PHE A 241 3.83 2.03 18.43
N HIS A 242 3.63 0.92 17.73
CA HIS A 242 4.24 -0.37 18.05
C HIS A 242 4.77 -1.10 16.79
N GLN A 243 5.41 -2.25 17.01
CA GLN A 243 6.10 -3.00 15.98
C GLN A 243 5.13 -3.54 14.92
N GLY A 244 4.02 -4.12 15.35
CA GLY A 244 2.98 -4.69 14.50
C GLY A 244 2.39 -3.68 13.51
N ARG A 245 2.06 -2.46 13.97
CA ARG A 245 1.58 -1.39 13.08
C ARG A 245 2.64 -1.01 12.05
N SER A 246 3.89 -0.83 12.50
CA SER A 246 5.00 -0.49 11.61
C SER A 246 5.25 -1.59 10.57
N PHE A 247 5.17 -2.86 10.98
CA PHE A 247 5.28 -4.04 10.11
C PHE A 247 4.22 -4.03 9.02
N VAL A 248 2.95 -3.87 9.40
CA VAL A 248 1.83 -3.82 8.44
C VAL A 248 2.03 -2.69 7.42
N LEU A 249 2.47 -1.51 7.87
CA LEU A 249 2.76 -0.39 6.98
C LEU A 249 3.90 -0.66 6.00
N PHE A 250 4.93 -1.41 6.40
CA PHE A 250 5.98 -1.85 5.49
C PHE A 250 5.48 -2.85 4.44
N ILE A 251 4.64 -3.82 4.84
CA ILE A 251 4.02 -4.75 3.88
C ILE A 251 3.17 -3.98 2.87
N TRP A 252 2.37 -3.01 3.33
CA TRP A 252 1.57 -2.17 2.46
C TRP A 252 2.41 -1.29 1.54
N LEU A 253 3.48 -0.70 2.05
CA LEU A 253 4.41 0.10 1.25
C LEU A 253 5.07 -0.75 0.17
N PHE A 254 5.52 -1.96 0.52
CA PHE A 254 6.05 -2.92 -0.45
C PHE A 254 5.01 -3.28 -1.53
N SER A 255 3.77 -3.61 -1.13
CA SER A 255 2.67 -3.87 -2.07
C SER A 255 2.40 -2.68 -3.00
N ALA A 256 2.39 -1.46 -2.45
CA ALA A 256 2.16 -0.25 -3.22
C ALA A 256 3.29 0.02 -4.22
N ILE A 257 4.56 -0.07 -3.78
CA ILE A 257 5.74 0.12 -4.64
C ILE A 257 5.78 -0.95 -5.73
N GLY A 258 5.64 -2.22 -5.37
CA GLY A 258 5.68 -3.34 -6.31
C GLY A 258 4.56 -3.30 -7.35
N PHE A 259 3.43 -2.66 -7.00
CA PHE A 259 2.36 -2.39 -7.96
C PHE A 259 2.66 -1.16 -8.83
N ILE A 260 3.04 -0.02 -8.22
CA ILE A 260 3.34 1.22 -8.94
C ILE A 260 4.46 1.03 -9.96
N SER A 261 5.46 0.20 -9.65
CA SER A 261 6.57 -0.10 -10.58
C SER A 261 6.13 -0.76 -11.89
N THR A 262 4.89 -1.27 -11.95
CA THR A 262 4.30 -1.83 -13.18
C THR A 262 3.62 -0.78 -14.07
N LEU A 263 3.41 0.43 -13.56
CA LEU A 263 2.81 1.54 -14.28
C LEU A 263 3.88 2.19 -15.15
N ARG A 264 3.72 2.10 -16.47
CA ARG A 264 4.56 2.84 -17.44
C ARG A 264 3.87 4.14 -17.81
N ALA A 265 4.66 5.20 -17.93
CA ALA A 265 4.24 6.49 -18.48
C ALA A 265 4.06 6.42 -20.01
#